data_AF-A0A7S3CJV6-F1
#
_entry.id   AF-A0A7S3CJV6-F1
#
_cell.length_a   1.000
_cell.length_b   1.000
_cell.length_c   1.000
_cell.angle_alpha   90.00
_cell.angle_beta   90.00
_cell.angle_gamma   90.00
#
_symmetry.space_group_name_H-M   'P 1'
#
loop_
_entity.id
_entity.type
_entity.pdbx_description
1 polymer ?
#
loop_
_entity_poly.entity_id
_entity_poly.type
_entity_poly.pdbx_seq_one_letter_code
_entity_poly.pdbx_strand_id
1 'polypeptide(L)'
;MLICSQLMLKIKNKFSIINYPLAMDMTQMMGQVPLFLLKSVTFLEALTAIISSDARYRPAYERNQKLGEHYLFVVQNTEIFGVISMISTLLLTHSEQFKTSVNSVEADSNTTKAIPQTFLSLTIISLKVLNNVIRMDVKFVQQILVENRILLDHLFHLINYLLVYSHENYDKNEDTKELLHETLLFIGYFALLNEQTQALLGRGENTIMQKLCNLPFPYFCDKKLKEILFPTLIMASYKSERNVAIMNQEISFDPLIKFLQDNMKEELPRIMEEEFDYQSISSLGETQKLKGRAADAKGMVRSPSISSTNSSGCSIQMESISNGNCPFLPLFMRFPRSKWQDAIDIFSKQV
;
A
#
# COMPACT_ATOMS: atom_id res chain seq x y z
N MET A 1 17.99 11.90 15.79
CA MET A 1 18.66 12.68 14.73
C MET A 1 17.70 13.51 13.88
N LEU A 2 16.57 12.97 13.38
CA LEU A 2 15.57 13.74 12.60
C LEU A 2 14.86 14.85 13.41
N ILE A 3 14.48 14.57 14.67
CA ILE A 3 13.76 15.53 15.54
C ILE A 3 14.62 16.76 15.92
N CYS A 4 15.95 16.60 16.00
CA CYS A 4 16.88 17.69 16.32
C CYS A 4 17.41 18.42 15.08
N SER A 5 17.05 17.96 13.88
CA SER A 5 17.44 18.62 12.65
C SER A 5 16.36 19.62 12.25
N GLN A 6 16.75 20.86 11.95
CA GLN A 6 15.90 21.87 11.28
C GLN A 6 15.26 21.34 9.98
N LEU A 7 15.61 20.13 9.54
CA LEU A 7 14.98 19.40 8.46
C LEU A 7 13.47 19.25 8.68
N MET A 8 13.00 18.95 9.89
CA MET A 8 11.56 18.86 10.21
C MET A 8 10.81 20.17 9.88
N LEU A 9 11.39 21.30 10.29
CA LEU A 9 10.83 22.63 10.03
C LEU A 9 10.97 23.03 8.55
N LYS A 10 12.08 22.69 7.90
CA LYS A 10 12.29 22.92 6.45
C LYS A 10 11.37 22.05 5.59
N ILE A 11 11.12 20.81 6.01
CA ILE A 11 10.13 19.88 5.46
C ILE A 11 8.76 20.52 5.64
N LYS A 12 8.36 20.87 6.86
CA LYS A 12 7.07 21.52 7.13
C LYS A 12 6.87 22.81 6.32
N ASN A 13 7.88 23.68 6.25
CA ASN A 13 7.80 24.93 5.47
C ASN A 13 7.76 24.68 3.96
N LYS A 14 8.33 23.58 3.46
CA LYS A 14 8.18 23.17 2.06
C LYS A 14 6.85 22.47 1.80
N PHE A 15 6.33 21.71 2.77
CA PHE A 15 5.02 21.08 2.71
C PHE A 15 3.88 22.07 2.87
N SER A 16 4.06 23.18 3.58
CA SER A 16 3.09 24.26 3.63
C SER A 16 2.96 24.95 2.27
N ILE A 17 4.07 25.14 1.54
CA ILE A 17 4.03 25.64 0.14
C ILE A 17 3.24 24.69 -0.76
N ILE A 18 3.38 23.38 -0.51
CA ILE A 18 2.66 22.30 -1.21
C ILE A 18 1.16 22.26 -0.86
N ASN A 19 0.81 22.56 0.39
CA ASN A 19 -0.57 22.63 0.90
C ASN A 19 -1.38 23.81 0.35
N TYR A 20 -0.71 24.79 -0.27
CA TYR A 20 -1.35 25.92 -0.96
C TYR A 20 -1.04 25.95 -2.46
N PRO A 21 -1.60 25.04 -3.27
CA PRO A 21 -1.45 25.07 -4.73
C PRO A 21 -2.06 26.33 -5.37
N LEU A 22 -2.93 27.05 -4.65
CA LEU A 22 -3.47 28.35 -5.04
C LEU A 22 -2.38 29.41 -5.34
N ALA A 23 -1.15 29.25 -4.83
CA ALA A 23 -0.04 30.15 -5.11
C ALA A 23 0.74 29.82 -6.38
N MET A 24 0.55 28.62 -6.96
CA MET A 24 1.19 28.25 -8.23
C MET A 24 0.14 28.36 -9.33
N ASP A 25 0.22 29.44 -10.10
CA ASP A 25 -0.63 29.68 -11.26
C ASP A 25 -0.48 28.50 -12.25
N MET A 26 -1.44 27.56 -12.20
CA MET A 26 -1.42 26.29 -12.94
C MET A 26 -1.41 26.51 -14.46
N THR A 27 -1.91 27.68 -14.89
CA THR A 27 -1.86 28.18 -16.27
C THR A 27 -0.42 28.37 -16.75
N GLN A 28 0.53 28.62 -15.85
CA GLN A 28 1.96 28.77 -16.17
C GLN A 28 2.73 27.44 -16.15
N MET A 29 2.19 26.39 -15.53
CA MET A 29 2.88 25.11 -15.34
C MET A 29 2.87 24.23 -16.60
N MET A 30 2.03 24.50 -17.61
CA MET A 30 1.96 23.75 -18.88
C MET A 30 1.95 22.21 -18.70
N GLY A 31 1.36 21.71 -17.61
CA GLY A 31 1.33 20.27 -17.28
C GLY A 31 2.64 19.68 -16.75
N GLN A 32 3.59 20.52 -16.31
CA GLN A 32 4.85 20.10 -15.72
C GLN A 32 4.91 20.45 -14.24
N VAL A 33 5.03 19.44 -13.38
CA VAL A 33 5.30 19.62 -11.95
C VAL A 33 6.73 20.14 -11.76
N PRO A 34 6.96 21.17 -10.90
CA PRO A 34 8.32 21.61 -10.58
C PRO A 34 9.20 20.45 -10.10
N LEU A 35 10.40 20.31 -10.67
CA LEU A 35 11.32 19.22 -10.34
C LEU A 35 11.62 19.13 -8.83
N PHE A 36 11.64 20.26 -8.13
CA PHE A 36 11.85 20.27 -6.68
C PHE A 36 10.74 19.49 -5.96
N LEU A 37 9.49 19.60 -6.41
CA LEU A 37 8.34 18.98 -5.79
C LEU A 37 8.39 17.47 -6.00
N LEU A 38 8.61 17.03 -7.24
CA LEU A 38 8.78 15.61 -7.57
C LEU A 38 9.94 14.99 -6.78
N LYS A 39 11.10 15.66 -6.70
CA LYS A 39 12.24 15.19 -5.89
C LYS A 39 11.94 15.16 -4.39
N SER A 40 11.15 16.11 -3.87
CA SER A 40 10.78 16.17 -2.46
C SER A 40 9.87 15.01 -2.06
N VAL A 41 8.87 14.71 -2.88
CA VAL A 41 7.96 13.57 -2.64
C VAL A 41 8.69 12.24 -2.83
N THR A 42 9.59 12.13 -3.82
CA THR A 42 10.45 10.94 -3.98
C THR A 42 11.34 10.72 -2.76
N PHE A 43 11.88 11.78 -2.18
CA PHE A 43 12.66 11.69 -0.95
C PHE A 43 11.81 11.25 0.25
N LEU A 44 10.57 11.75 0.37
CA LEU A 44 9.63 11.26 1.39
C LEU A 44 9.29 9.78 1.19
N GLU A 45 9.08 9.35 -0.05
CA GLU A 45 8.80 7.95 -0.38
C GLU A 45 9.95 7.07 0.11
N ALA A 46 11.20 7.42 -0.22
CA ALA A 46 12.37 6.68 0.24
C ALA A 46 12.47 6.62 1.78
N LEU A 47 12.22 7.75 2.47
CA LEU A 47 12.25 7.78 3.94
C LEU A 47 11.16 6.88 4.54
N THR A 48 9.93 6.97 4.04
CA THR A 48 8.80 6.19 4.55
C THR A 48 8.94 4.71 4.20
N ALA A 49 9.53 4.37 3.06
CA ALA A 49 9.82 2.99 2.66
C ALA A 49 10.84 2.32 3.58
N ILE A 50 11.93 3.03 3.96
CA ILE A 50 12.93 2.53 4.91
C ILE A 50 12.29 2.23 6.26
N ILE A 51 11.46 3.15 6.75
CA ILE A 51 10.78 3.02 8.04
C ILE A 51 9.72 1.89 8.00
N SER A 52 9.08 1.70 6.86
CA SER A 52 8.09 0.63 6.60
C SER A 52 8.73 -0.72 6.23
N SER A 53 10.07 -0.85 6.27
CA SER A 53 10.77 -2.08 5.90
C SER A 53 10.35 -3.30 6.73
N ASP A 54 10.06 -3.08 8.02
CA ASP A 54 9.53 -4.09 8.95
C ASP A 54 8.06 -4.45 8.68
N ALA A 55 7.30 -3.52 8.10
CA ALA A 55 5.91 -3.78 7.77
C ALA A 55 5.76 -4.89 6.71
N ARG A 56 6.85 -5.27 6.00
CA ARG A 56 6.86 -6.41 5.07
C ARG A 56 6.73 -7.76 5.76
N TYR A 57 7.07 -7.83 7.05
CA TYR A 57 7.05 -9.06 7.83
C TYR A 57 6.04 -8.99 8.99
N ARG A 58 5.29 -7.89 9.08
CA ARG A 58 4.30 -7.63 10.13
C ARG A 58 2.93 -7.41 9.49
N PRO A 59 1.85 -8.05 10.00
CA PRO A 59 0.51 -7.76 9.54
C PRO A 59 0.14 -6.28 9.73
N ALA A 60 -0.49 -5.66 8.74
CA ALA A 60 -0.81 -4.23 8.69
C ALA A 60 -1.68 -3.75 9.87
N TYR A 61 -2.53 -4.63 10.42
CA TYR A 61 -3.40 -4.34 11.56
C TYR A 61 -2.69 -4.39 12.92
N GLU A 62 -1.41 -4.73 12.97
CA GLU A 62 -0.58 -4.61 14.16
C GLU A 62 0.09 -3.23 14.23
N ARG A 63 0.61 -2.86 15.39
CA ARG A 63 1.45 -1.66 15.52
C ARG A 63 2.91 -2.06 15.36
N ASN A 64 3.69 -1.26 14.63
CA ASN A 64 5.14 -1.46 14.61
C ASN A 64 5.75 -1.15 15.99
N GLN A 65 6.15 -2.18 16.73
CA GLN A 65 6.73 -2.03 18.07
C GLN A 65 8.16 -1.44 18.05
N LYS A 66 8.89 -1.57 16.93
CA LYS A 66 10.22 -0.96 16.75
C LYS A 66 10.12 0.56 16.60
N LEU A 67 8.96 1.07 16.19
CA LEU A 67 8.67 2.49 16.10
C LEU A 67 8.10 3.00 17.43
N GLY A 68 8.98 3.52 18.27
CA GLY A 68 8.57 4.27 19.47
C GLY A 68 7.78 5.54 19.13
N GLU A 69 7.18 6.20 20.13
CA GLU A 69 6.30 7.38 20.01
C GLU A 69 6.85 8.53 19.12
N HIS A 70 8.16 8.58 18.89
CA HIS A 70 8.82 9.54 18.02
C HIS A 70 8.28 9.55 16.58
N TYR A 71 7.83 8.42 16.03
CA TYR A 71 7.27 8.42 14.67
C TYR A 71 5.88 9.10 14.65
N LEU A 72 5.06 8.89 15.69
CA LEU A 72 3.77 9.55 15.85
C LEU A 72 3.96 11.07 15.87
N PHE A 73 4.95 11.51 16.64
CA PHE A 73 5.35 12.91 16.70
C PHE A 73 5.76 13.44 15.32
N VAL A 74 6.58 12.68 14.56
CA VAL A 74 6.98 13.08 13.21
C VAL A 74 5.76 13.18 12.29
N VAL A 75 4.88 12.17 12.23
CA VAL A 75 3.68 12.19 11.38
C VAL A 75 2.76 13.37 11.71
N GLN A 76 2.54 13.64 13.00
CA GLN A 76 1.73 14.77 13.45
C GLN A 76 2.36 16.14 13.13
N ASN A 77 3.69 16.26 13.18
CA ASN A 77 4.38 17.54 13.06
C ASN A 77 4.96 17.82 11.65
N THR A 78 5.02 16.83 10.76
CA THR A 78 5.57 16.98 9.40
C THR A 78 4.53 17.41 8.36
N GLU A 79 3.24 17.51 8.73
CA GLU A 79 2.14 17.73 7.79
C GLU A 79 2.21 16.75 6.59
N ILE A 80 2.67 15.51 6.82
CA ILE A 80 2.92 14.54 5.74
C ILE A 80 1.65 14.24 4.94
N PHE A 81 0.48 14.30 5.57
CA PHE A 81 -0.82 14.16 4.90
C PHE A 81 -1.19 15.33 4.01
N GLY A 82 -0.44 16.44 4.07
CA GLY A 82 -0.53 17.53 3.13
C GLY A 82 -0.35 17.11 1.66
N VAL A 83 0.35 15.99 1.42
CA VAL A 83 0.42 15.39 0.09
C VAL A 83 -0.96 15.05 -0.49
N ILE A 84 -1.95 14.72 0.34
CA ILE A 84 -3.35 14.50 -0.10
C ILE A 84 -3.92 15.81 -0.62
N SER A 85 -3.89 16.88 0.19
CA SER A 85 -4.41 18.19 -0.21
C SER A 85 -3.75 18.72 -1.48
N MET A 86 -2.44 18.51 -1.62
CA MET A 86 -1.69 18.85 -2.83
C MET A 86 -2.23 18.11 -4.06
N ILE A 87 -2.23 16.77 -4.06
CA ILE A 87 -2.62 16.00 -5.24
C ILE A 87 -4.11 16.16 -5.53
N SER A 88 -4.97 16.26 -4.51
CA SER A 88 -6.40 16.55 -4.69
C SER A 88 -6.58 17.87 -5.41
N THR A 89 -5.97 18.95 -4.92
CA THR A 89 -6.11 20.27 -5.54
C THR A 89 -5.49 20.27 -6.94
N LEU A 90 -4.31 19.69 -7.12
CA LEU A 90 -3.60 19.62 -8.39
C LEU A 90 -4.46 18.91 -9.45
N LEU A 91 -4.95 17.71 -9.15
CA LEU A 91 -5.72 16.89 -10.09
C LEU A 91 -7.12 17.46 -10.34
N LEU A 92 -7.82 17.88 -9.29
CA LEU A 92 -9.20 18.36 -9.41
C LEU A 92 -9.27 19.73 -10.11
N THR A 93 -8.24 20.58 -9.95
CA THR A 93 -8.15 21.85 -10.69
C THR A 93 -7.91 21.62 -12.18
N HIS A 94 -7.16 20.58 -12.55
CA HIS A 94 -6.97 20.18 -13.96
C HIS A 94 -8.17 19.48 -14.56
N SER A 95 -8.98 18.78 -13.75
CA SER A 95 -10.15 18.07 -14.25
C SER A 95 -11.32 19.03 -14.50
N GLU A 96 -11.78 19.11 -15.76
CA GLU A 96 -12.99 19.89 -16.12
C GLU A 96 -14.27 19.23 -15.55
N GLN A 97 -14.26 17.92 -15.34
CA GLN A 97 -15.43 17.11 -14.93
C GLN A 97 -15.93 17.38 -13.49
N PHE A 98 -15.10 17.91 -12.60
CA PHE A 98 -15.48 18.20 -11.20
C PHE A 98 -15.82 19.67 -10.95
N LYS A 99 -15.80 20.52 -11.99
CA LYS A 99 -16.37 21.87 -11.91
C LYS A 99 -17.89 21.71 -11.90
N THR A 100 -18.50 22.01 -10.76
CA THR A 100 -19.94 21.94 -10.49
C THR A 100 -20.80 22.23 -11.72
N SER A 101 -21.69 21.29 -12.03
CA SER A 101 -22.72 21.34 -13.06
C SER A 101 -23.49 22.66 -13.03
N VAL A 102 -23.23 23.53 -13.99
CA VAL A 102 -24.20 24.49 -14.53
C VAL A 102 -23.96 24.51 -16.04
N ASN A 103 -24.98 24.10 -16.80
CA ASN A 103 -25.07 24.04 -18.26
C ASN A 103 -24.67 22.69 -18.88
N SER A 104 -25.66 21.79 -18.87
CA SER A 104 -25.81 20.68 -19.80
C SER A 104 -26.08 21.21 -21.22
N VAL A 105 -25.05 21.32 -22.06
CA VAL A 105 -25.20 21.27 -23.53
C VAL A 105 -23.89 20.72 -24.12
N GLU A 106 -23.98 19.58 -24.81
CA GLU A 106 -22.97 19.01 -25.73
C GLU A 106 -21.65 18.49 -25.13
N ALA A 107 -21.67 17.24 -24.63
CA ALA A 107 -20.47 16.46 -24.34
C ALA A 107 -20.32 15.31 -25.36
N ASP A 108 -20.04 15.66 -26.61
CA ASP A 108 -19.46 14.71 -27.56
C ASP A 108 -17.97 14.53 -27.21
N SER A 109 -17.59 13.28 -26.92
CA SER A 109 -16.32 12.78 -26.35
C SER A 109 -16.16 12.90 -24.81
N ASN A 110 -16.80 12.00 -24.08
CA ASN A 110 -16.49 11.62 -22.69
C ASN A 110 -15.09 10.96 -22.56
N THR A 111 -14.04 11.60 -23.08
CA THR A 111 -12.65 11.22 -22.82
C THR A 111 -12.07 12.19 -21.83
N THR A 112 -11.92 11.73 -20.58
CA THR A 112 -11.15 12.42 -19.56
C THR A 112 -9.77 12.74 -20.13
N LYS A 113 -9.46 14.03 -20.27
CA LYS A 113 -8.15 14.49 -20.79
C LYS A 113 -7.05 13.78 -20.01
N ALA A 114 -6.11 13.18 -20.73
CA ALA A 114 -4.99 12.47 -20.12
C ALA A 114 -4.25 13.40 -19.16
N ILE A 115 -4.05 12.94 -17.92
CA ILE A 115 -3.28 13.70 -16.92
C ILE A 115 -1.85 13.82 -17.46
N PRO A 116 -1.20 15.00 -17.34
CA PRO A 116 0.20 15.13 -17.72
C PRO A 116 1.08 14.11 -16.99
N GLN A 117 2.04 13.51 -17.68
CA GLN A 117 2.85 12.42 -17.12
C GLN A 117 3.52 12.76 -15.78
N THR A 118 3.98 14.00 -15.61
CA THR A 118 4.62 14.43 -14.35
C THR A 118 3.65 14.47 -13.17
N PHE A 119 2.35 14.71 -13.42
CA PHE A 119 1.29 14.71 -12.42
C PHE A 119 0.94 13.28 -12.05
N LEU A 120 0.87 12.39 -13.03
CA LEU A 120 0.68 10.95 -12.81
C LEU A 120 1.79 10.40 -11.93
N SER A 121 3.06 10.64 -12.27
CA SER A 121 4.20 10.20 -11.45
C SER A 121 4.18 10.79 -10.04
N LEU A 122 3.85 12.09 -9.88
CA LEU A 122 3.75 12.71 -8.57
C LEU A 122 2.67 12.04 -7.71
N THR A 123 1.51 11.75 -8.29
CA THR A 123 0.40 11.09 -7.60
C THR A 123 0.76 9.67 -7.17
N ILE A 124 1.37 8.87 -8.05
CA ILE A 124 1.81 7.50 -7.73
C ILE A 124 2.77 7.52 -6.54
N ILE A 125 3.80 8.37 -6.58
CA ILE A 125 4.80 8.46 -5.49
C ILE A 125 4.13 8.97 -4.20
N SER A 126 3.17 9.88 -4.29
CA SER A 126 2.42 10.37 -3.13
C SER A 126 1.55 9.26 -2.50
N LEU A 127 0.90 8.43 -3.31
CA LEU A 127 0.16 7.26 -2.81
C LEU A 127 1.08 6.23 -2.16
N LYS A 128 2.28 6.00 -2.70
CA LYS A 128 3.31 5.15 -2.06
C LYS A 128 3.70 5.67 -0.68
N VAL A 129 3.91 6.98 -0.54
CA VAL A 129 4.14 7.63 0.77
C VAL A 129 2.97 7.31 1.71
N LEU A 130 1.72 7.50 1.27
CA LEU A 130 0.53 7.25 2.08
C LEU A 130 0.40 5.77 2.49
N ASN A 131 0.64 4.84 1.56
CA ASN A 131 0.65 3.41 1.80
C ASN A 131 1.75 3.00 2.79
N ASN A 132 2.94 3.59 2.68
CA ASN A 132 4.03 3.34 3.61
C ASN A 132 3.69 3.82 5.02
N VAL A 133 3.10 5.01 5.14
CA VAL A 133 2.73 5.65 6.42
C VAL A 133 1.59 4.91 7.10
N ILE A 134 0.49 4.62 6.39
CA ILE A 134 -0.66 3.91 6.98
C ILE A 134 -0.27 2.52 7.48
N ARG A 135 0.66 1.83 6.81
CA ARG A 135 1.16 0.53 7.25
C ARG A 135 2.01 0.57 8.52
N MET A 136 2.55 1.73 8.93
CA MET A 136 3.29 1.84 10.18
C MET A 136 2.37 1.62 11.39
N ASP A 137 1.16 2.20 11.33
CA ASP A 137 0.09 2.07 12.31
C ASP A 137 -1.24 2.52 11.70
N VAL A 138 -2.02 1.54 11.23
CA VAL A 138 -3.26 1.80 10.49
C VAL A 138 -4.25 2.57 11.35
N LYS A 139 -4.39 2.20 12.63
CA LYS A 139 -5.38 2.80 13.54
C LYS A 139 -5.07 4.27 13.79
N PHE A 140 -3.81 4.59 14.06
CA PHE A 140 -3.39 5.97 14.29
C PHE A 140 -3.60 6.85 13.06
N VAL A 141 -3.23 6.36 11.88
CA VAL A 141 -3.38 7.12 10.64
C VAL A 141 -4.85 7.33 10.28
N GLN A 142 -5.69 6.29 10.41
CA GLN A 142 -7.13 6.42 10.26
C GLN A 142 -7.71 7.47 11.20
N GLN A 143 -7.28 7.49 12.47
CA GLN A 143 -7.73 8.47 13.45
C GLN A 143 -7.39 9.91 13.02
N ILE A 144 -6.14 10.17 12.60
CA ILE A 144 -5.73 11.50 12.11
C ILE A 144 -6.58 11.95 10.92
N LEU A 145 -6.80 11.06 9.95
CA LEU A 145 -7.58 11.36 8.75
C LEU A 145 -9.03 11.67 9.10
N VAL A 146 -9.63 10.89 10.00
CA VAL A 146 -11.00 11.08 10.45
C VAL A 146 -11.15 12.40 11.22
N GLU A 147 -10.25 12.70 12.16
CA GLU A 147 -10.32 13.92 12.98
C GLU A 147 -10.23 15.19 12.14
N ASN A 148 -9.46 15.16 11.04
CA ASN A 148 -9.35 16.28 10.12
C ASN A 148 -10.38 16.20 8.97
N ARG A 149 -11.56 16.80 9.17
CA ARG A 149 -12.66 16.75 8.18
C ARG A 149 -12.29 17.29 6.79
N ILE A 150 -11.51 18.37 6.71
CA ILE A 150 -11.09 18.96 5.44
C ILE A 150 -10.23 17.97 4.65
N LEU A 151 -9.25 17.37 5.34
CA LEU A 151 -8.37 16.36 4.76
C LEU A 151 -9.15 15.10 4.34
N LEU A 152 -10.14 14.68 5.13
CA LEU A 152 -11.02 13.56 4.82
C LEU A 152 -11.84 13.81 3.56
N ASP A 153 -12.41 15.01 3.39
CA ASP A 153 -13.17 15.38 2.19
C ASP A 153 -12.24 15.45 0.96
N HIS A 154 -11.04 16.05 1.09
CA HIS A 154 -10.03 16.02 0.03
C HIS A 154 -9.66 14.59 -0.40
N LEU A 155 -9.53 13.69 0.58
CA LEU A 155 -9.23 12.28 0.33
C LEU A 155 -10.39 11.56 -0.35
N PHE A 156 -11.63 11.82 0.07
CA PHE A 156 -12.82 11.24 -0.56
C PHE A 156 -12.91 11.61 -2.04
N HIS A 157 -12.74 12.90 -2.37
CA HIS A 157 -12.78 13.35 -3.76
C HIS A 157 -11.60 12.81 -4.57
N LEU A 158 -10.41 12.74 -3.97
CA LEU A 158 -9.24 12.14 -4.60
C LEU A 158 -9.48 10.68 -4.97
N ILE A 159 -9.92 9.85 -4.02
CA ILE A 159 -10.17 8.42 -4.28
C ILE A 159 -11.19 8.25 -5.41
N ASN A 160 -12.28 9.02 -5.38
CA ASN A 160 -13.27 8.98 -6.46
C ASN A 160 -12.66 9.33 -7.82
N TYR A 161 -11.90 10.42 -7.90
CA TYR A 161 -11.23 10.84 -9.11
C TYR A 161 -10.26 9.77 -9.63
N LEU A 162 -9.40 9.23 -8.75
CA LEU A 162 -8.40 8.23 -9.12
C LEU A 162 -9.02 6.94 -9.64
N LEU A 163 -10.13 6.47 -9.05
CA LEU A 163 -10.82 5.28 -9.53
C LEU A 163 -11.44 5.49 -10.92
N VAL A 164 -12.10 6.63 -11.15
CA VAL A 164 -12.68 6.97 -12.46
C VAL A 164 -11.57 7.10 -13.51
N TYR A 165 -10.54 7.90 -13.22
CA TYR A 165 -9.43 8.12 -14.14
C TYR A 165 -8.71 6.80 -14.49
N SER A 166 -8.47 5.96 -13.48
CA SER A 166 -7.76 4.70 -13.69
C SER A 166 -8.58 3.70 -14.50
N HIS A 167 -9.91 3.67 -14.30
CA HIS A 167 -10.81 2.82 -15.08
C HIS A 167 -10.80 3.21 -16.56
N GLU A 168 -10.96 4.49 -16.88
CA GLU A 168 -11.05 4.99 -18.27
C GLU A 168 -9.72 4.95 -19.04
N ASN A 169 -8.60 4.85 -18.32
CA ASN A 169 -7.25 4.86 -18.90
C ASN A 169 -6.48 3.56 -18.62
N TYR A 170 -7.16 2.51 -18.15
CA TYR A 170 -6.56 1.23 -17.76
C TYR A 170 -5.71 0.60 -18.88
N ASP A 171 -6.21 0.60 -20.11
CA ASP A 171 -5.52 -0.01 -21.26
C ASP A 171 -4.52 0.91 -21.96
N LYS A 172 -4.40 2.17 -21.52
CA LYS A 172 -3.61 3.20 -22.23
C LYS A 172 -2.18 3.35 -21.72
N ASN A 173 -1.94 3.10 -20.44
CA ASN A 173 -0.63 3.30 -19.80
C ASN A 173 -0.44 2.33 -18.62
N GLU A 174 0.73 1.68 -18.53
CA GLU A 174 1.10 0.83 -17.39
C GLU A 174 1.17 1.62 -16.07
N ASP A 175 1.57 2.89 -16.11
CA ASP A 175 1.58 3.75 -14.93
C ASP A 175 0.17 3.97 -14.36
N THR A 176 -0.88 3.92 -15.20
CA THR A 176 -2.28 3.96 -14.74
C THR A 176 -2.64 2.71 -13.94
N LYS A 177 -2.11 1.54 -14.31
CA LYS A 177 -2.31 0.31 -13.55
C LYS A 177 -1.59 0.37 -12.21
N GLU A 178 -0.36 0.90 -12.20
CA GLU A 178 0.37 1.16 -10.95
C GLU A 178 -0.39 2.14 -10.04
N LEU A 179 -0.90 3.24 -10.59
CA LEU A 179 -1.74 4.19 -9.88
C LEU A 179 -2.96 3.50 -9.24
N LEU A 180 -3.64 2.64 -10.01
CA LEU A 180 -4.79 1.88 -9.51
C LEU A 180 -4.39 0.93 -8.39
N HIS A 181 -3.27 0.20 -8.52
CA HIS A 181 -2.77 -0.69 -7.48
C HIS A 181 -2.51 0.05 -6.16
N GLU A 182 -1.77 1.17 -6.21
CA GLU A 182 -1.49 1.98 -5.03
C GLU A 182 -2.78 2.55 -4.42
N THR A 183 -3.74 2.94 -5.25
CA THR A 183 -5.06 3.43 -4.81
C THR A 183 -5.85 2.32 -4.09
N LEU A 184 -5.90 1.11 -4.65
CA LEU A 184 -6.62 -0.03 -4.05
C LEU A 184 -6.01 -0.47 -2.73
N LEU A 185 -4.68 -0.50 -2.64
CA LEU A 185 -3.97 -0.80 -1.39
C LEU A 185 -4.32 0.23 -0.32
N PHE A 186 -4.27 1.52 -0.68
CA PHE A 186 -4.57 2.59 0.26
C PHE A 186 -6.00 2.51 0.76
N ILE A 187 -6.99 2.29 -0.13
CA ILE A 187 -8.40 2.11 0.26
C ILE A 187 -8.56 0.93 1.22
N GLY A 188 -7.88 -0.19 0.94
CA GLY A 188 -7.93 -1.38 1.78
C GLY A 188 -7.44 -1.10 3.19
N TYR A 189 -6.26 -0.49 3.34
CA TYR A 189 -5.73 -0.11 4.65
C TYR A 189 -6.58 0.98 5.33
N PHE A 190 -7.07 1.95 4.57
CA PHE A 190 -7.93 3.00 5.07
C PHE A 190 -9.20 2.45 5.69
N ALA A 191 -9.82 1.42 5.07
CA ALA A 191 -11.05 0.80 5.55
C ALA A 191 -10.86 -0.32 6.59
N LEU A 192 -9.62 -0.77 6.80
CA LEU A 192 -9.33 -1.95 7.61
C LEU A 192 -9.86 -1.80 9.04
N LEU A 193 -10.90 -2.58 9.37
CA LEU A 193 -11.52 -2.69 10.70
C LEU A 193 -11.94 -1.34 11.31
N ASN A 194 -12.43 -0.42 10.48
CA ASN A 194 -12.82 0.92 10.93
C ASN A 194 -14.14 1.38 10.27
N GLU A 195 -15.23 1.32 11.04
CA GLU A 195 -16.59 1.64 10.57
C GLU A 195 -16.71 3.06 9.97
N GLN A 196 -16.04 4.07 10.55
CA GLN A 196 -16.16 5.45 10.08
C GLN A 196 -15.55 5.61 8.69
N THR A 197 -14.37 5.02 8.47
CA THR A 197 -13.71 5.02 7.16
C THR A 197 -14.45 4.16 6.13
N GLN A 198 -15.01 3.02 6.55
CA GLN A 198 -15.85 2.18 5.69
C GLN A 198 -17.13 2.92 5.27
N ALA A 199 -17.80 3.63 6.18
CA ALA A 199 -19.00 4.41 5.89
C ALA A 199 -18.74 5.50 4.82
N LEU A 200 -17.54 6.08 4.80
CA LEU A 200 -17.13 7.03 3.78
C LEU A 200 -17.12 6.42 2.37
N LEU A 201 -16.77 5.13 2.24
CA LEU A 201 -16.73 4.44 0.95
C LEU A 201 -18.13 4.21 0.36
N GLY A 202 -19.13 4.04 1.21
CA GLY A 202 -20.53 3.91 0.82
C GLY A 202 -21.27 5.24 0.67
N ARG A 203 -20.61 6.39 0.84
CA ARG A 203 -21.27 7.71 0.79
C ARG A 203 -21.57 8.13 -0.66
N GLY A 204 -22.75 8.74 -0.87
CA GLY A 204 -23.18 9.31 -2.15
C GLY A 204 -24.02 8.36 -3.00
N GLU A 205 -24.38 8.81 -4.21
CA GLU A 205 -25.16 8.04 -5.19
C GLU A 205 -24.27 7.14 -6.06
N ASN A 206 -23.14 7.69 -6.54
CA ASN A 206 -22.09 6.91 -7.20
C ASN A 206 -20.96 6.69 -6.18
N THR A 207 -21.09 5.63 -5.40
CA THR A 207 -20.21 5.38 -4.24
C THR A 207 -18.81 4.91 -4.66
N ILE A 208 -17.83 5.02 -3.77
CA ILE A 208 -16.50 4.42 -3.99
C ILE A 208 -16.64 2.89 -4.04
N MET A 209 -17.50 2.32 -3.20
CA MET A 209 -17.78 0.89 -3.17
C MET A 209 -18.28 0.36 -4.53
N GLN A 210 -19.22 1.05 -5.18
CA GLN A 210 -19.67 0.68 -6.53
C GLN A 210 -18.55 0.77 -7.57
N LYS A 211 -17.70 1.80 -7.51
CA LYS A 211 -16.55 1.93 -8.42
C LYS A 211 -15.56 0.80 -8.26
N LEU A 212 -15.32 0.32 -7.03
CA LEU A 212 -14.48 -0.85 -6.78
C LEU A 212 -15.07 -2.13 -7.39
N CYS A 213 -16.39 -2.29 -7.34
CA CYS A 213 -17.09 -3.42 -7.95
C CYS A 213 -17.11 -3.36 -9.48
N ASN A 214 -16.98 -2.17 -10.07
CA ASN A 214 -17.02 -1.93 -11.51
C ASN A 214 -15.63 -1.69 -12.14
N LEU A 215 -14.56 -2.15 -11.48
CA LEU A 215 -13.21 -2.11 -12.04
C LEU A 215 -13.07 -3.00 -13.29
N PRO A 216 -12.02 -2.80 -14.11
CA PRO A 216 -11.77 -3.63 -15.28
C PRO A 216 -11.77 -5.13 -14.94
N PHE A 217 -12.41 -5.94 -15.79
CA PHE A 217 -12.60 -7.38 -15.61
C PHE A 217 -11.35 -8.18 -15.18
N PRO A 218 -10.11 -7.85 -15.63
CA PRO A 218 -8.90 -8.52 -15.14
C PRO A 218 -8.77 -8.56 -13.62
N TYR A 219 -9.24 -7.54 -12.87
CA TYR A 219 -9.19 -7.55 -11.40
C TYR A 219 -10.10 -8.60 -10.74
N PHE A 220 -11.08 -9.13 -11.49
CA PHE A 220 -12.01 -10.17 -11.03
C PHE A 220 -11.65 -11.57 -11.51
N CYS A 221 -10.68 -11.70 -12.42
CA CYS A 221 -10.33 -12.99 -13.03
C CYS A 221 -8.87 -13.37 -12.88
N ASP A 222 -7.94 -12.43 -13.08
CA ASP A 222 -6.50 -12.68 -12.98
C ASP A 222 -6.08 -12.95 -11.52
N LYS A 223 -5.28 -14.00 -11.31
CA LYS A 223 -4.84 -14.41 -9.96
C LYS A 223 -4.09 -13.28 -9.25
N LYS A 224 -3.19 -12.57 -9.92
CA LYS A 224 -2.37 -11.52 -9.29
C LYS A 224 -3.19 -10.27 -8.99
N LEU A 225 -4.11 -9.90 -9.87
CA LEU A 225 -4.96 -8.73 -9.63
C LEU A 225 -6.04 -8.98 -8.57
N LYS A 226 -6.55 -10.21 -8.45
CA LYS A 226 -7.41 -10.64 -7.33
C LYS A 226 -6.73 -10.47 -5.99
N GLU A 227 -5.44 -10.81 -5.90
CA GLU A 227 -4.64 -10.58 -4.70
C GLU A 227 -4.57 -9.09 -4.32
N ILE A 228 -4.94 -8.14 -5.18
CA ILE A 228 -5.03 -6.72 -4.83
C ILE A 228 -6.48 -6.38 -4.48
N LEU A 229 -7.40 -6.62 -5.42
CA LEU A 229 -8.78 -6.15 -5.30
C LEU A 229 -9.56 -6.86 -4.20
N PHE A 230 -9.50 -8.20 -4.12
CA PHE A 230 -10.38 -8.94 -3.22
C PHE A 230 -10.12 -8.61 -1.75
N PRO A 231 -8.85 -8.54 -1.29
CA PRO A 231 -8.56 -8.04 0.05
C PRO A 231 -9.09 -6.63 0.30
N THR A 232 -8.99 -5.72 -0.68
CA THR A 232 -9.57 -4.37 -0.58
C THR A 232 -11.09 -4.41 -0.44
N LEU A 233 -11.79 -5.21 -1.24
CA LEU A 233 -13.25 -5.39 -1.14
C LEU A 233 -13.65 -5.97 0.22
N ILE A 234 -12.95 -6.99 0.70
CA ILE A 234 -13.19 -7.61 2.01
C ILE A 234 -13.01 -6.59 3.13
N MET A 235 -11.90 -5.84 3.15
CA MET A 235 -11.65 -4.82 4.17
C MET A 235 -12.67 -3.67 4.11
N ALA A 236 -13.10 -3.27 2.91
CA ALA A 236 -14.08 -2.21 2.70
C ALA A 236 -15.50 -2.58 3.14
N SER A 237 -15.90 -3.85 3.02
CA SER A 237 -17.27 -4.30 3.31
C SER A 237 -17.41 -5.05 4.63
N TYR A 238 -16.33 -5.56 5.22
CA TYR A 238 -16.41 -6.36 6.44
C TYR A 238 -17.10 -5.60 7.59
N LYS A 239 -18.24 -6.15 8.03
CA LYS A 239 -19.15 -5.57 9.05
C LYS A 239 -19.78 -4.22 8.69
N SER A 240 -19.74 -3.80 7.43
CA SER A 240 -20.48 -2.63 6.95
C SER A 240 -21.70 -3.08 6.15
N GLU A 241 -22.87 -3.09 6.79
CA GLU A 241 -24.14 -3.51 6.15
C GLU A 241 -24.40 -2.74 4.84
N ARG A 242 -24.15 -1.44 4.85
CA ARG A 242 -24.31 -0.59 3.66
C ARG A 242 -23.36 -1.00 2.53
N ASN A 243 -22.08 -1.21 2.81
CA ASN A 243 -21.11 -1.57 1.77
C ASN A 243 -21.34 -3.00 1.27
N VAL A 244 -21.77 -3.92 2.13
CA VAL A 244 -22.20 -5.28 1.73
C VAL A 244 -23.41 -5.20 0.81
N ALA A 245 -24.44 -4.42 1.17
CA ALA A 245 -25.63 -4.27 0.34
C ALA A 245 -25.31 -3.67 -1.04
N ILE A 246 -24.44 -2.65 -1.08
CA ILE A 246 -23.94 -2.08 -2.34
C ILE A 246 -23.19 -3.15 -3.14
N MET A 247 -22.26 -3.89 -2.53
CA MET A 247 -21.49 -4.92 -3.23
C MET A 247 -22.39 -6.01 -3.81
N ASN A 248 -23.41 -6.45 -3.07
CA ASN A 248 -24.36 -7.49 -3.50
C ASN A 248 -25.16 -7.08 -4.75
N GLN A 249 -25.39 -5.78 -4.93
CA GLN A 249 -26.09 -5.26 -6.11
C GLN A 249 -25.20 -5.25 -7.36
N GLU A 250 -23.88 -5.21 -7.19
CA GLU A 250 -22.92 -5.01 -8.28
C GLU A 250 -22.22 -6.31 -8.69
N ILE A 251 -21.90 -7.21 -7.74
CA ILE A 251 -21.16 -8.46 -8.00
C ILE A 251 -21.66 -9.62 -7.11
N SER A 252 -21.51 -10.87 -7.58
CA SER A 252 -21.70 -12.06 -6.74
C SER A 252 -20.58 -12.19 -5.69
N PHE A 253 -20.93 -12.68 -4.50
CA PHE A 253 -19.97 -12.98 -3.45
C PHE A 253 -19.22 -14.30 -3.62
N ASP A 254 -19.65 -15.20 -4.51
CA ASP A 254 -19.04 -16.53 -4.69
C ASP A 254 -17.52 -16.46 -4.93
N PRO A 255 -16.99 -15.54 -5.78
CA PRO A 255 -15.55 -15.41 -5.98
C PRO A 255 -14.80 -14.98 -4.71
N LEU A 256 -15.38 -14.09 -3.89
CA LEU A 256 -14.77 -13.63 -2.64
C LEU A 256 -14.76 -14.75 -1.59
N ILE A 257 -15.88 -15.48 -1.46
CA ILE A 257 -16.01 -16.62 -0.55
C ILE A 257 -14.99 -17.69 -0.94
N LYS A 258 -14.92 -18.05 -2.23
CA LYS A 258 -13.94 -19.01 -2.72
C LYS A 258 -12.50 -18.54 -2.47
N PHE A 259 -12.20 -17.27 -2.72
CA PHE A 259 -10.88 -16.71 -2.44
C PHE A 259 -10.47 -16.82 -0.96
N LEU A 260 -11.39 -16.54 -0.04
CA LEU A 260 -11.16 -16.72 1.40
C LEU A 260 -10.93 -18.20 1.76
N GLN A 261 -11.76 -19.10 1.24
CA GLN A 261 -11.63 -20.54 1.47
C GLN A 261 -10.33 -21.12 0.89
N ASP A 262 -9.92 -20.68 -0.29
CA ASP A 262 -8.67 -21.10 -0.92
C ASP A 262 -7.45 -20.62 -0.11
N ASN A 263 -7.47 -19.37 0.38
CA ASN A 263 -6.44 -18.85 1.29
C ASN A 263 -6.40 -19.62 2.63
N MET A 264 -7.54 -20.07 3.17
CA MET A 264 -7.57 -20.93 4.36
C MET A 264 -6.92 -22.29 4.10
N LYS A 265 -7.10 -22.87 2.90
CA LYS A 265 -6.58 -24.18 2.53
C LYS A 265 -5.09 -24.15 2.18
N GLU A 266 -4.62 -23.16 1.43
CA GLU A 266 -3.21 -23.07 0.99
C GLU A 266 -2.22 -22.85 2.16
N GLU A 267 -2.70 -22.44 3.33
CA GLU A 267 -1.86 -22.23 4.52
C GLU A 267 -1.84 -23.42 5.50
N LEU A 268 -2.82 -24.32 5.44
CA LEU A 268 -2.84 -25.54 6.27
C LEU A 268 -1.63 -26.47 6.00
N PRO A 269 -1.18 -26.69 4.74
CA PRO A 269 0.02 -27.47 4.46
C PRO A 269 1.32 -26.83 4.96
N ARG A 270 1.41 -25.49 4.98
CA ARG A 270 2.66 -24.79 5.33
C ARG A 270 3.01 -24.89 6.81
N ILE A 271 2.00 -24.92 7.67
CA ILE A 271 2.19 -25.12 9.12
C ILE A 271 2.73 -26.53 9.40
N MET A 272 2.23 -27.54 8.66
CA MET A 272 2.73 -28.91 8.79
C MET A 272 4.18 -29.02 8.31
N GLU A 273 4.55 -28.37 7.20
CA GLU A 273 5.93 -28.37 6.70
C GLU A 273 6.90 -27.64 7.65
N GLU A 274 6.51 -26.50 8.23
CA GLU A 274 7.34 -25.75 9.20
C GLU A 274 7.52 -26.48 10.55
N GLU A 275 6.53 -27.24 11.03
CA GLU A 275 6.65 -28.05 12.26
C GLU A 275 7.60 -29.26 12.08
N PHE A 276 7.64 -29.87 10.89
CA PHE A 276 8.53 -31.00 10.61
C PHE A 276 10.02 -30.59 10.50
N ASP A 277 10.30 -29.39 10.01
CA ASP A 277 11.68 -28.88 9.91
C ASP A 277 12.25 -28.50 11.29
N TYR A 278 11.45 -27.98 12.22
CA TYR A 278 11.91 -27.68 13.59
C TYR A 278 12.23 -28.93 14.42
N GLN A 279 11.53 -30.04 14.18
CA GLN A 279 11.82 -31.32 14.86
C GLN A 279 13.07 -32.01 14.29
N SER A 280 13.39 -31.78 13.02
CA SER A 280 14.55 -32.39 12.37
C SER A 280 15.88 -31.80 12.86
N ILE A 281 15.90 -30.50 13.21
CA ILE A 281 17.11 -29.78 13.67
C ILE A 281 17.44 -30.08 15.15
N SER A 282 16.44 -30.43 15.97
CA SER A 282 16.66 -30.77 17.39
C SER A 282 17.23 -32.18 17.62
N SER A 283 17.37 -33.00 16.56
CA SER A 283 17.86 -34.38 16.64
C SER A 283 19.37 -34.56 16.39
N LEU A 284 20.10 -33.50 16.02
CA LEU A 284 21.54 -33.56 15.67
C LEU A 284 22.49 -33.17 16.82
N GLY A 285 21.97 -33.09 18.04
CA GLY A 285 22.66 -32.46 19.18
C GLY A 285 23.11 -33.38 20.31
N GLU A 286 23.37 -34.67 20.12
CA GLU A 286 23.90 -35.51 21.22
C GLU A 286 25.12 -36.38 20.84
N THR A 287 26.28 -35.88 21.29
CA THR A 287 27.47 -36.62 21.78
C THR A 287 28.19 -37.64 20.89
N GLN A 288 29.39 -37.24 20.41
CA GLN A 288 30.56 -38.12 20.51
C GLN A 288 31.77 -37.37 21.10
N LYS A 289 32.23 -37.90 22.25
CA LYS A 289 33.44 -37.55 22.99
C LYS A 289 34.69 -37.86 22.17
N LEU A 290 35.65 -36.93 22.09
CA LEU A 290 37.06 -37.29 21.86
C LEU A 290 37.96 -36.58 22.88
N LYS A 291 38.59 -37.42 23.72
CA LYS A 291 39.69 -37.10 24.64
C LYS A 291 40.92 -36.66 23.83
N GLY A 292 41.64 -35.66 24.33
CA GLY A 292 42.85 -35.13 23.71
C GLY A 292 44.12 -35.97 23.91
N ARG A 293 45.18 -35.59 23.18
CA ARG A 293 46.58 -35.62 23.63
C ARG A 293 47.47 -34.79 22.67
N ALA A 294 48.43 -34.10 23.26
CA ALA A 294 49.39 -33.17 22.64
C ALA A 294 50.59 -33.87 21.97
N ALA A 295 51.22 -33.19 21.00
CA ALA A 295 52.65 -32.79 20.99
C ALA A 295 53.29 -32.70 19.57
N ASP A 296 54.03 -31.59 19.38
CA ASP A 296 55.31 -31.43 18.68
C ASP A 296 55.48 -31.45 17.13
N ALA A 297 55.88 -30.25 16.65
CA ALA A 297 57.16 -29.93 15.98
C ALA A 297 57.27 -29.85 14.43
N LYS A 298 57.80 -28.67 14.04
CA LYS A 298 58.74 -28.35 12.93
C LYS A 298 58.22 -28.27 11.48
N GLY A 299 57.95 -27.02 11.09
CA GLY A 299 58.69 -26.25 10.09
C GLY A 299 58.85 -26.80 8.67
N MET A 300 58.25 -26.11 7.68
CA MET A 300 58.94 -25.81 6.42
C MET A 300 58.28 -24.63 5.69
N VAL A 301 59.08 -23.60 5.42
CA VAL A 301 58.75 -22.43 4.59
C VAL A 301 58.96 -22.80 3.12
N ARG A 302 57.92 -22.66 2.28
CA ARG A 302 58.04 -22.47 0.83
C ARG A 302 56.85 -21.63 0.32
N SER A 303 57.15 -20.44 -0.19
CA SER A 303 56.34 -19.72 -1.20
C SER A 303 56.65 -20.36 -2.59
N PRO A 304 55.84 -20.20 -3.68
CA PRO A 304 55.35 -18.90 -4.15
C PRO A 304 53.98 -18.86 -4.92
N SER A 305 53.50 -17.62 -5.09
CA SER A 305 52.82 -17.05 -6.27
C SER A 305 51.48 -17.58 -6.83
N ILE A 306 50.50 -16.65 -6.79
CA ILE A 306 49.61 -16.19 -7.89
C ILE A 306 48.59 -17.20 -8.45
N SER A 307 47.31 -17.03 -8.10
CA SER A 307 46.24 -16.70 -9.07
C SER A 307 44.86 -16.49 -8.41
N SER A 308 44.11 -15.54 -8.97
CA SER A 308 42.67 -15.27 -8.84
C SER A 308 42.09 -14.83 -7.49
N THR A 309 42.05 -13.50 -7.31
CA THR A 309 40.97 -12.80 -6.61
C THR A 309 39.64 -13.07 -7.31
N ASN A 310 38.82 -13.95 -6.73
CA ASN A 310 37.36 -13.87 -6.81
C ASN A 310 36.84 -13.92 -5.37
N SER A 311 36.81 -12.76 -4.71
CA SER A 311 36.02 -12.59 -3.50
C SER A 311 34.55 -12.55 -3.93
N SER A 312 33.90 -13.71 -3.93
CA SER A 312 32.44 -13.79 -3.89
C SER A 312 31.98 -13.11 -2.61
N GLY A 313 31.59 -11.84 -2.71
CA GLY A 313 30.85 -11.18 -1.67
C GLY A 313 29.62 -12.03 -1.38
N CYS A 314 29.48 -12.45 -0.12
CA CYS A 314 28.24 -13.00 0.41
C CYS A 314 27.12 -11.96 0.24
N SER A 315 26.51 -11.91 -0.94
CA SER A 315 25.16 -11.41 -1.09
C SER A 315 24.26 -12.46 -0.50
N ILE A 316 23.76 -12.19 0.71
CA ILE A 316 22.56 -12.83 1.22
C ILE A 316 21.42 -12.35 0.30
N GLN A 317 21.27 -13.01 -0.84
CA GLN A 317 20.00 -13.05 -1.56
C GLN A 317 19.10 -13.97 -0.73
N MET A 318 18.34 -13.36 0.17
CA MET A 318 17.30 -14.09 0.87
C MET A 318 16.10 -14.19 -0.08
N GLU A 319 15.81 -15.43 -0.46
CA GLU A 319 14.77 -15.82 -1.38
C GLU A 319 13.42 -15.25 -0.94
N SER A 320 12.71 -14.73 -1.94
CA SER A 320 11.33 -14.30 -1.86
C SER A 320 10.48 -15.35 -1.15
N ILE A 321 9.78 -14.95 -0.09
CA ILE A 321 8.67 -15.69 0.49
C ILE A 321 7.76 -16.12 -0.66
N SER A 322 7.77 -17.41 -0.97
CA SER A 322 7.20 -17.98 -2.18
C SER A 322 5.68 -18.04 -2.09
N ASN A 323 5.02 -16.98 -2.58
CA ASN A 323 3.79 -17.08 -3.35
C ASN A 323 4.14 -16.52 -4.73
N GLY A 324 4.11 -17.37 -5.76
CA GLY A 324 4.58 -17.05 -7.11
C GLY A 324 4.35 -15.59 -7.53
N ASN A 325 5.42 -14.80 -7.52
CA ASN A 325 5.55 -13.46 -8.10
C ASN A 325 4.38 -12.48 -7.88
N CYS A 326 3.82 -12.40 -6.66
CA CYS A 326 2.94 -11.29 -6.27
C CYS A 326 3.72 -10.28 -5.41
N PRO A 327 3.94 -9.03 -5.85
CA PRO A 327 4.72 -8.04 -5.11
C PRO A 327 3.98 -7.47 -3.88
N PHE A 328 2.73 -7.87 -3.65
CA PHE A 328 1.85 -7.35 -2.59
C PHE A 328 1.81 -8.29 -1.39
N LEU A 329 1.50 -7.72 -0.21
CA LEU A 329 1.36 -8.52 1.02
C LEU A 329 0.28 -9.59 0.86
N PRO A 330 0.47 -10.82 1.38
CA PRO A 330 -0.57 -11.85 1.37
C PRO A 330 -1.78 -11.43 2.21
N LEU A 331 -2.93 -12.10 2.02
CA LEU A 331 -4.18 -11.75 2.71
C LEU A 331 -4.03 -11.75 4.24
N PHE A 332 -3.31 -12.73 4.81
CA PHE A 332 -3.14 -12.82 6.28
C PHE A 332 -2.35 -11.67 6.88
N MET A 333 -1.53 -10.98 6.07
CA MET A 333 -0.84 -9.76 6.49
C MET A 333 -1.69 -8.51 6.32
N ARG A 334 -2.84 -8.58 5.65
CA ARG A 334 -3.73 -7.42 5.42
C ARG A 334 -5.01 -7.50 6.22
N PHE A 335 -5.56 -8.70 6.42
CA PHE A 335 -6.83 -8.92 7.11
C PHE A 335 -6.70 -10.08 8.11
N PRO A 336 -7.08 -9.92 9.39
CA PRO A 336 -6.80 -10.93 10.40
C PRO A 336 -7.48 -12.26 10.14
N ARG A 337 -6.72 -13.36 10.23
CA ARG A 337 -7.22 -14.74 10.04
C ARG A 337 -8.42 -15.08 10.90
N SER A 338 -8.44 -14.59 12.14
CA SER A 338 -9.55 -14.79 13.09
C SER A 338 -10.90 -14.24 12.58
N LYS A 339 -10.89 -13.41 11.54
CA LYS A 339 -12.08 -12.81 10.94
C LYS A 339 -12.48 -13.43 9.60
N TRP A 340 -11.71 -14.38 9.07
CA TRP A 340 -11.97 -14.94 7.74
C TRP A 340 -13.26 -15.75 7.71
N GLN A 341 -13.49 -16.62 8.69
CA GLN A 341 -14.74 -17.38 8.79
C GLN A 341 -15.94 -16.45 8.97
N ASP A 342 -15.84 -15.45 9.86
CA ASP A 342 -16.87 -14.45 10.07
C ASP A 342 -17.17 -13.65 8.78
N ALA A 343 -16.15 -13.32 7.98
CA ALA A 343 -16.34 -12.68 6.68
C ALA A 343 -17.06 -13.61 5.68
N ILE A 344 -16.70 -14.90 5.62
CA ILE A 344 -17.40 -15.90 4.81
C ILE A 344 -18.87 -15.98 5.21
N ASP A 345 -19.17 -16.03 6.51
CA ASP A 345 -20.53 -16.13 7.02
C ASP A 345 -21.36 -14.88 6.68
N ILE A 346 -20.76 -13.69 6.73
CA ILE A 346 -21.40 -12.42 6.31
C ILE A 346 -21.77 -12.47 4.83
N PHE A 347 -20.84 -12.87 3.97
CA PHE A 347 -21.05 -12.89 2.52
C PHE A 347 -22.00 -14.02 2.09
N SER A 348 -21.94 -15.18 2.74
CA SER A 348 -22.80 -16.32 2.42
C SER A 348 -24.27 -16.06 2.78
N LYS A 349 -24.58 -15.12 3.67
CA LYS A 349 -25.96 -14.72 3.98
C LYS A 349 -26.63 -13.90 2.88
N GLN A 350 -25.86 -13.42 1.90
CA GLN A 350 -26.35 -12.57 0.82
C GLN A 350 -26.61 -13.36 -0.47
N VAL A 351 -26.13 -14.61 -0.53
CA VAL A 351 -26.38 -15.61 -1.58
C VAL A 351 -27.62 -16.40 -1.21
#